data_AF-A0A5E4SFY5-F1
#
_entry.id   AF-A0A5E4SFY5-F1
#
_cell.length_a   1.000
_cell.length_b   1.000
_cell.length_c   1.000
_cell.angle_alpha   90.00
_cell.angle_beta   90.00
_cell.angle_gamma   90.00
#
_symmetry.space_group_name_H-M   'P 1'
#
loop_
_entity.id
_entity.type
_entity.pdbx_description
1 polymer ?
#
loop_
_entity_poly.entity_id
_entity_poly.type
_entity_poly.pdbx_seq_one_letter_code
_entity_poly.pdbx_strand_id
1 'polypeptide(L)'
;MYALTNLHDKKTSGEHVKASEEIKAIQTDIAQVKSTGVQQLPIEKLEEYLAQRLDIAVARETETGKEAVRIAEHNLEVWKVDVSTKAAMNVEMFKSVIEAGQTALKALMLINGGAAAALLAFCGNAITKGQSLAGDPLLASAGVGLACFVTGMGAVGLATGFRYFSQYCYARSPLDTSESRWRTAGTIFNILVICIALSGFAAFCVGGAKTYGAITSPALRPSSITSEQPSGHTTVNIGDSVAHEGQLK
;
A
#
# COMPACT_ATOMS: atom_id res chain seq x y z
N MET A 1 15.44 -0.78 -10.72
CA MET A 1 15.28 0.44 -11.53
C MET A 1 16.50 1.33 -11.30
N TYR A 2 17.65 0.88 -11.80
CA TYR A 2 18.98 1.49 -11.71
C TYR A 2 19.51 1.55 -13.14
N ALA A 3 19.15 2.58 -13.90
CA ALA A 3 19.56 2.69 -15.30
C ALA A 3 19.47 4.11 -15.87
N LEU A 4 19.72 5.16 -15.07
CA LEU A 4 19.78 6.54 -15.58
C LEU A 4 21.01 7.34 -15.11
N THR A 5 22.04 6.68 -14.59
CA THR A 5 23.24 7.36 -14.08
C THR A 5 24.38 7.47 -15.10
N ASN A 6 24.25 6.93 -16.32
CA ASN A 6 25.38 6.78 -17.27
C ASN A 6 25.17 7.40 -18.66
N LEU A 7 24.38 8.47 -18.80
CA LEU A 7 24.11 9.09 -20.12
C LEU A 7 24.48 10.58 -20.23
N HIS A 8 25.32 11.11 -19.34
CA HIS A 8 25.76 12.51 -19.44
C HIS A 8 27.25 12.75 -19.19
N ASP A 9 28.10 11.76 -19.44
CA ASP A 9 29.56 11.89 -19.27
C ASP A 9 30.33 11.76 -20.59
N LYS A 10 29.69 12.10 -21.71
CA LYS A 10 30.35 12.10 -23.01
C LYS A 10 29.81 13.23 -23.86
N LYS A 11 30.64 14.26 -24.03
CA LYS A 11 30.53 15.37 -25.01
C LYS A 11 30.08 16.72 -24.46
N THR A 12 30.74 17.20 -23.43
CA THR A 12 31.02 18.63 -23.25
C THR A 12 32.46 18.80 -22.75
N SER A 13 33.42 18.38 -23.57
CA SER A 13 34.74 18.99 -23.50
C SER A 13 34.53 20.43 -23.95
N GLY A 14 34.18 21.32 -23.02
CA GLY A 14 34.38 22.75 -23.21
C GLY A 14 35.83 22.88 -23.67
N GLU A 15 36.02 23.47 -24.84
CA GLU A 15 37.31 23.68 -25.45
C GLU A 15 38.03 24.74 -24.61
N HIS A 16 38.52 24.33 -23.45
CA HIS A 16 39.51 25.05 -22.69
C HIS A 16 40.71 25.19 -23.62
N VAL A 17 40.92 26.38 -24.16
CA VAL A 17 42.18 26.65 -24.85
C VAL A 17 43.24 26.57 -23.76
N LYS A 18 43.96 25.45 -23.74
CA LYS A 18 45.04 25.30 -22.79
C LYS A 18 46.06 26.37 -23.15
N ALA A 19 46.73 26.96 -22.15
CA ALA A 19 47.83 27.89 -22.42
C ALA A 19 48.87 27.30 -23.42
N SER A 20 49.00 25.97 -23.45
CA SER A 20 49.81 25.23 -24.42
C SER A 20 49.33 25.30 -25.88
N GLU A 21 48.05 25.55 -26.16
CA GLU A 21 47.49 25.71 -27.50
C GLU A 21 47.68 27.13 -28.04
N GLU A 22 47.49 28.16 -27.20
CA GLU A 22 47.82 29.55 -27.58
C GLU A 22 49.32 29.72 -27.83
N ILE A 23 50.19 29.10 -27.01
CA ILE A 23 51.64 29.11 -27.23
C ILE A 23 52.00 28.46 -28.58
N LYS A 24 51.33 27.37 -28.97
CA LYS A 24 51.53 26.73 -30.29
C LYS A 24 51.05 27.61 -31.44
N ALA A 25 49.94 28.32 -31.27
CA ALA A 25 49.45 29.28 -32.27
C ALA A 25 50.45 30.42 -32.47
N ILE A 26 50.99 30.99 -31.38
CA ILE A 26 52.04 32.02 -31.43
C ILE A 26 53.29 31.49 -32.16
N GLN A 27 53.74 30.26 -31.87
CA GLN A 27 54.88 29.65 -32.57
C GLN A 27 54.63 29.47 -34.07
N THR A 28 53.41 29.11 -34.44
CA THR A 28 53.01 28.91 -35.85
C THR A 28 53.00 30.24 -36.60
N ASP A 29 52.44 31.29 -35.99
CA ASP A 29 52.35 32.61 -36.60
C ASP A 29 53.75 33.24 -36.77
N ILE A 30 54.65 33.04 -35.79
CA ILE A 30 56.06 33.44 -35.90
C ILE A 30 56.76 32.68 -37.04
N ALA A 31 56.52 31.36 -37.17
CA ALA A 31 57.10 30.56 -38.25
C ALA A 31 56.60 31.00 -39.64
N GLN A 32 55.35 31.44 -39.73
CA GLN A 32 54.75 31.96 -40.97
C GLN A 32 55.30 33.34 -41.34
N VAL A 33 55.48 34.24 -40.38
CA VAL A 33 56.12 35.55 -40.63
C VAL A 33 57.60 35.37 -41.02
N LYS A 34 58.26 34.33 -40.51
CA LYS A 34 59.61 33.98 -40.93
C LYS A 34 59.67 33.46 -42.37
N SER A 35 58.68 32.72 -42.84
CA SER A 35 58.66 32.17 -44.21
C SER A 35 58.35 33.21 -45.28
N THR A 36 57.76 34.35 -44.93
CA THR A 36 57.57 35.51 -45.82
C THR A 36 58.81 36.39 -45.97
N GLY A 37 59.95 36.00 -45.37
CA GLY A 37 61.25 36.66 -45.56
C GLY A 37 61.53 37.82 -44.60
N VAL A 38 60.65 38.05 -43.61
CA VAL A 38 60.86 39.05 -42.56
C VAL A 38 61.93 38.55 -41.58
N GLN A 39 63.10 39.19 -41.57
CA GLN A 39 64.22 38.81 -40.68
C GLN A 39 64.26 39.62 -39.36
N GLN A 40 63.53 40.75 -39.30
CA GLN A 40 63.47 41.61 -38.12
C GLN A 40 62.02 41.99 -37.86
N LEU A 41 61.55 41.73 -36.63
CA LEU A 41 60.21 42.12 -36.18
C LEU A 41 60.37 43.27 -35.18
N PRO A 42 59.78 44.45 -35.44
CA PRO A 42 59.77 45.55 -34.48
C PRO A 42 59.12 45.10 -33.17
N ILE A 43 59.71 45.47 -32.04
CA ILE A 43 59.25 45.07 -30.71
C ILE A 43 57.82 45.59 -30.49
N GLU A 44 57.53 46.81 -30.93
CA GLU A 44 56.20 47.42 -30.79
C GLU A 44 55.10 46.61 -31.49
N LYS A 45 55.42 45.97 -32.63
CA LYS A 45 54.45 45.13 -33.37
C LYS A 45 54.22 43.78 -32.71
N LEU A 46 55.24 43.24 -32.05
CA LEU A 46 55.11 42.01 -31.26
C LEU A 46 54.32 42.27 -29.97
N GLU A 47 54.54 43.41 -29.31
CA GLU A 47 53.78 43.83 -28.13
C GLU A 47 52.30 44.02 -28.45
N GLU A 48 51.98 44.70 -29.56
CA GLU A 48 50.60 44.89 -30.04
C GLU A 48 49.91 43.54 -30.33
N TYR A 49 50.62 42.62 -30.97
CA TYR A 49 50.11 41.27 -31.27
C TYR A 49 49.89 40.43 -30.00
N LEU A 50 50.84 40.43 -29.07
CA LEU A 50 50.73 39.68 -27.82
C LEU A 50 49.62 40.25 -26.92
N ALA A 51 49.48 41.58 -26.85
CA ALA A 51 48.39 42.23 -26.13
C ALA A 51 47.02 41.83 -26.69
N GLN A 52 46.86 41.83 -28.01
CA GLN A 52 45.62 41.41 -28.67
C GLN A 52 45.29 39.93 -28.39
N ARG A 53 46.28 39.03 -28.47
CA ARG A 53 46.11 37.60 -28.15
C ARG A 53 45.74 37.38 -26.68
N LEU A 54 46.35 38.13 -25.77
CA LEU A 54 46.05 38.07 -24.33
C LEU A 54 44.61 38.50 -24.05
N ASP A 55 44.14 39.61 -24.63
CA ASP A 55 42.76 40.07 -24.47
C ASP A 55 41.74 39.03 -24.98
N ILE A 56 42.01 38.39 -26.13
CA ILE A 56 41.18 37.32 -26.67
C ILE A 56 41.14 36.11 -25.73
N ALA A 57 42.29 35.70 -25.19
CA ALA A 57 42.38 34.58 -24.26
C ALA A 57 41.61 34.86 -22.96
N VAL A 58 41.80 36.04 -22.36
CA VAL A 58 41.12 36.45 -21.12
C VAL A 58 39.60 36.55 -21.31
N ALA A 59 39.14 37.11 -22.43
CA ALA A 59 37.71 37.19 -22.74
C ALA A 59 37.08 35.80 -22.90
N ARG A 60 37.78 34.86 -23.56
CA ARG A 60 37.31 33.48 -23.76
C ARG A 60 37.29 32.67 -22.47
N GLU A 61 38.30 32.81 -21.60
CA GLU A 61 38.30 32.18 -20.28
C GLU A 61 37.15 32.69 -19.41
N THR A 62 36.89 34.00 -19.45
CA THR A 62 35.78 34.64 -18.72
C THR A 62 34.42 34.12 -19.20
N GLU A 63 34.19 34.03 -20.51
CA GLU A 63 32.94 33.47 -21.07
C GLU A 63 32.80 31.97 -20.81
N THR A 64 33.88 31.20 -20.85
CA THR A 64 33.87 29.77 -20.52
C THR A 64 33.52 29.55 -19.04
N GLY A 65 34.04 30.38 -18.14
CA GLY A 65 33.67 30.37 -16.73
C GLY A 65 32.19 30.69 -16.50
N LYS A 66 31.65 31.70 -17.21
CA LYS A 66 30.22 32.05 -17.17
C LYS A 66 29.33 30.92 -17.71
N GLU A 67 29.74 30.24 -18.79
CA GLU A 67 29.03 29.09 -19.33
C GLU A 67 29.00 27.93 -18.33
N ALA A 68 30.14 27.61 -17.70
CA ALA A 68 30.23 26.56 -16.70
C ALA A 68 29.31 26.84 -15.49
N VAL A 69 29.26 28.10 -15.03
CA VAL A 69 28.31 28.52 -13.98
C VAL A 69 26.87 28.36 -14.44
N ARG A 70 26.54 28.79 -15.66
CA ARG A 70 25.17 28.66 -16.21
C ARG A 70 24.73 27.21 -16.32
N ILE A 71 25.62 26.31 -16.75
CA ILE A 71 25.36 24.86 -16.81
C ILE A 71 25.14 24.31 -15.39
N ALA A 72 25.97 24.71 -14.41
CA ALA A 72 25.82 24.29 -13.04
C ALA A 72 24.49 24.76 -12.41
N GLU A 73 24.11 26.02 -12.65
CA GLU A 73 22.82 26.60 -12.24
C GLU A 73 21.65 25.85 -12.87
N HIS A 74 21.71 25.60 -14.19
CA HIS A 74 20.70 24.85 -14.90
C HIS A 74 20.55 23.42 -14.34
N ASN A 75 21.66 22.71 -14.11
CA ASN A 75 21.63 21.38 -13.53
C ASN A 75 21.05 21.37 -12.11
N LEU A 76 21.34 22.42 -11.33
CA LEU A 76 20.81 22.59 -9.98
C LEU A 76 19.30 22.84 -10.01
N GLU A 77 18.80 23.63 -10.96
CA GLU A 77 17.36 23.82 -11.20
C GLU A 77 16.68 22.52 -11.59
N VAL A 78 17.23 21.79 -12.56
CA VAL A 78 16.71 20.48 -12.97
C VAL A 78 16.67 19.51 -11.79
N TRP A 79 17.75 19.45 -10.99
CA TRP A 79 17.81 18.60 -9.82
C TRP A 79 16.77 18.99 -8.75
N LYS A 80 16.58 20.29 -8.48
CA LYS A 80 15.55 20.78 -7.56
C LYS A 80 14.15 20.36 -8.00
N VAL A 81 13.85 20.51 -9.29
CA VAL A 81 12.55 20.11 -9.85
C VAL A 81 12.38 18.60 -9.72
N ASP A 82 13.37 17.80 -10.12
CA ASP A 82 13.32 16.35 -10.06
C ASP A 82 13.12 15.82 -8.62
N VAL A 83 13.89 16.32 -7.65
CA VAL A 83 13.76 15.94 -6.24
C VAL A 83 12.40 16.36 -5.67
N SER A 84 11.95 17.58 -5.97
CA SER A 84 10.65 18.09 -5.52
C SER A 84 9.49 17.27 -6.09
N THR A 85 9.51 17.00 -7.40
CA THR A 85 8.50 16.19 -8.07
C THR A 85 8.47 14.77 -7.52
N LYS A 86 9.62 14.12 -7.32
CA LYS A 86 9.70 12.78 -6.72
C LYS A 86 9.16 12.77 -5.30
N ALA A 87 9.49 13.76 -4.48
CA ALA A 87 8.97 13.87 -3.12
C ALA A 87 7.44 14.03 -3.13
N ALA A 88 6.90 14.92 -3.97
CA ALA A 88 5.47 15.14 -4.11
C ALA A 88 4.74 13.87 -4.56
N MET A 89 5.22 13.21 -5.62
CA MET A 89 4.66 11.94 -6.12
C MET A 89 4.68 10.85 -5.04
N ASN A 90 5.78 10.71 -4.30
CA ASN A 90 5.88 9.71 -3.23
C ASN A 90 4.86 9.94 -2.12
N VAL A 91 4.64 11.20 -1.71
CA VAL A 91 3.64 11.57 -0.70
C VAL A 91 2.22 11.29 -1.20
N GLU A 92 1.93 11.68 -2.45
CA GLU A 92 0.60 11.47 -3.05
C GLU A 92 0.28 9.98 -3.26
N MET A 93 1.25 9.21 -3.75
CA MET A 93 1.13 7.75 -3.87
C MET A 93 0.94 7.08 -2.52
N PHE A 94 1.71 7.49 -1.51
CA PHE A 94 1.55 6.95 -0.15
C PHE A 94 0.15 7.23 0.42
N LYS A 95 -0.33 8.46 0.27
CA LYS A 95 -1.69 8.85 0.69
C LYS A 95 -2.75 8.02 -0.02
N SER A 96 -2.64 7.89 -1.35
CA SER A 96 -3.58 7.12 -2.17
C SER A 96 -3.66 5.65 -1.74
N VAL A 97 -2.51 5.02 -1.46
CA VAL A 97 -2.47 3.63 -0.98
C VAL A 97 -3.11 3.48 0.41
N ILE A 98 -2.87 4.43 1.33
CA ILE A 98 -3.48 4.41 2.66
C ILE A 98 -5.00 4.57 2.57
N GLU A 99 -5.49 5.48 1.72
CA GLU A 99 -6.93 5.70 1.51
C GLU A 99 -7.60 4.49 0.88
N ALA A 100 -6.98 3.87 -0.13
CA ALA A 100 -7.45 2.62 -0.71
C ALA A 100 -7.51 1.49 0.32
N GLY A 101 -6.48 1.34 1.14
CA GLY A 101 -6.45 0.34 2.22
C GLY A 101 -7.53 0.58 3.29
N GLN A 102 -7.77 1.82 3.70
CA GLN A 102 -8.86 2.16 4.61
C GLN A 102 -10.23 1.85 4.01
N THR A 103 -10.42 2.14 2.72
CA THR A 103 -11.65 1.83 2.00
C THR A 103 -11.90 0.32 1.94
N ALA A 104 -10.87 -0.47 1.67
CA ALA A 104 -10.94 -1.92 1.69
C ALA A 104 -11.30 -2.47 3.08
N LEU A 105 -10.69 -1.95 4.16
CA LEU A 105 -11.01 -2.36 5.54
C LEU A 105 -12.44 -1.99 5.93
N LYS A 106 -12.95 -0.81 5.51
CA LYS A 106 -14.34 -0.42 5.73
C LYS A 106 -15.31 -1.35 4.99
N ALA A 107 -15.01 -1.71 3.75
CA ALA A 107 -15.80 -2.68 3.00
C ALA A 107 -15.79 -4.05 3.70
N LEU A 108 -14.62 -4.52 4.14
CA LEU A 108 -14.47 -5.78 4.87
C LEU A 108 -15.27 -5.79 6.20
N MET A 109 -15.26 -4.66 6.92
CA MET A 109 -16.07 -4.46 8.13
C MET A 109 -17.57 -4.56 7.81
N LEU A 110 -18.01 -3.88 6.75
CA LEU A 110 -19.41 -3.81 6.35
C LEU A 110 -19.93 -5.19 5.94
N ILE A 111 -19.19 -5.94 5.10
CA ILE A 111 -19.65 -7.26 4.62
C ILE A 111 -19.69 -8.29 5.75
N ASN A 112 -18.68 -8.36 6.61
CA ASN A 112 -18.66 -9.30 7.74
C ASN A 112 -19.70 -8.90 8.81
N GLY A 113 -19.80 -7.60 9.10
CA GLY A 113 -20.76 -7.08 10.08
C GLY A 113 -22.20 -7.26 9.65
N GLY A 114 -22.49 -6.93 8.39
CA GLY A 114 -23.80 -7.13 7.78
C GLY A 114 -24.19 -8.60 7.76
N ALA A 115 -23.28 -9.49 7.35
CA ALA A 115 -23.53 -10.93 7.35
C ALA A 115 -23.76 -11.50 8.76
N ALA A 116 -22.93 -11.09 9.74
CA ALA A 116 -23.09 -11.51 11.14
C ALA A 116 -24.42 -11.02 11.73
N ALA A 117 -24.78 -9.74 11.51
CA ALA A 117 -26.04 -9.17 11.99
C ALA A 117 -27.25 -9.86 11.33
N ALA A 118 -27.20 -10.12 10.02
CA ALA A 118 -28.25 -10.85 9.30
C ALA A 118 -28.43 -12.27 9.84
N LEU A 119 -27.33 -12.99 10.11
CA LEU A 119 -27.40 -14.32 10.70
C LEU A 119 -27.94 -14.32 12.12
N LEU A 120 -27.52 -13.38 12.96
CA LEU A 120 -28.06 -13.23 14.32
C LEU A 120 -29.56 -12.94 14.30
N ALA A 121 -30.01 -12.07 13.39
CA ALA A 121 -31.43 -11.79 13.22
C ALA A 121 -32.21 -13.04 12.75
N PHE A 122 -31.69 -13.78 11.77
CA PHE A 122 -32.28 -15.02 11.29
C PHE A 122 -32.38 -16.07 12.41
N CYS A 123 -31.27 -16.35 13.10
CA CYS A 123 -31.23 -17.32 14.19
C CYS A 123 -32.15 -16.92 15.35
N GLY A 124 -32.13 -15.65 15.76
CA GLY A 124 -33.00 -15.14 16.82
C GLY A 124 -34.48 -15.30 16.50
N ASN A 125 -34.88 -14.98 15.27
CA ASN A 125 -36.25 -15.17 14.80
C ASN A 125 -36.65 -16.67 14.75
N ALA A 126 -35.76 -17.55 14.28
CA ALA A 126 -36.02 -18.99 14.23
C ALA A 126 -36.23 -19.62 15.62
N ILE A 127 -35.43 -19.20 16.61
CA ILE A 127 -35.57 -19.62 18.01
C ILE A 127 -36.89 -19.10 18.61
N THR A 128 -37.18 -17.81 18.41
CA THR A 128 -38.35 -17.17 19.03
C THR A 128 -39.67 -17.72 18.50
N LYS A 129 -39.72 -18.13 17.23
CA LYS A 129 -40.89 -18.76 16.61
C LYS A 129 -41.01 -20.27 16.88
N GLY A 130 -40.10 -20.85 17.68
CA GLY A 130 -40.09 -22.28 17.97
C GLY A 130 -39.82 -23.18 16.76
N GLN A 131 -39.27 -22.61 15.67
CA GLN A 131 -38.96 -23.37 14.45
C GLN A 131 -37.70 -24.21 14.61
N SER A 132 -36.80 -23.79 15.51
CA SER A 132 -35.59 -24.52 15.90
C SER A 132 -35.37 -24.39 17.40
N LEU A 133 -34.98 -25.48 18.06
CA LEU A 133 -34.53 -25.44 19.45
C LEU A 133 -33.04 -25.09 19.52
N ALA A 134 -32.59 -24.57 20.68
CA ALA A 134 -31.17 -24.43 20.95
C ALA A 134 -30.48 -25.80 20.84
N GLY A 135 -29.45 -25.89 19.99
CA GLY A 135 -28.77 -27.16 19.67
C GLY A 135 -29.26 -27.86 18.40
N ASP A 136 -30.24 -27.30 17.68
CA ASP A 136 -30.62 -27.79 16.34
C ASP A 136 -29.38 -27.81 15.40
N PRO A 137 -29.10 -28.93 14.70
CA PRO A 137 -27.99 -29.05 13.75
C PRO A 137 -27.91 -27.91 12.73
N LEU A 138 -29.05 -27.35 12.33
CA LEU A 138 -29.11 -26.19 11.44
C LEU A 138 -28.49 -24.95 12.09
N LEU A 139 -28.88 -24.65 13.33
CA LEU A 139 -28.36 -23.52 14.11
C LEU A 139 -26.89 -23.69 14.45
N ALA A 140 -26.46 -24.91 14.79
CA ALA A 140 -25.06 -25.22 15.05
C ALA A 140 -24.19 -24.95 13.81
N SER A 141 -24.66 -25.39 12.63
CA SER A 141 -23.95 -25.20 11.36
C SER A 141 -23.93 -23.73 10.92
N ALA A 142 -25.04 -23.01 11.09
CA ALA A 142 -25.09 -21.56 10.88
C ALA A 142 -24.18 -20.79 11.87
N GLY A 143 -24.03 -21.30 13.09
CA GLY A 143 -23.13 -20.76 14.11
C GLY A 143 -21.66 -20.79 13.70
N VAL A 144 -21.22 -21.80 12.93
CA VAL A 144 -19.87 -21.83 12.35
C VAL A 144 -19.67 -20.67 11.36
N GLY A 145 -20.67 -20.41 10.51
CA GLY A 145 -20.64 -19.26 9.60
C GLY A 145 -20.57 -17.93 10.33
N LEU A 146 -21.38 -17.77 11.38
CA LEU A 146 -21.36 -16.59 12.25
C LEU A 146 -20.00 -16.38 12.92
N ALA A 147 -19.39 -17.45 13.45
CA ALA A 147 -18.05 -17.40 14.03
C ALA A 147 -17.00 -16.93 13.02
N CYS A 148 -17.07 -17.39 11.76
CA CYS A 148 -16.20 -16.92 10.69
C CYS A 148 -16.37 -15.41 10.42
N PHE A 149 -17.62 -14.90 10.35
CA PHE A 149 -17.87 -13.48 10.12
C PHE A 149 -17.39 -12.60 11.28
N VAL A 150 -17.64 -13.01 12.53
CA VAL A 150 -17.14 -12.30 13.71
C VAL A 150 -15.61 -12.31 13.75
N THR A 151 -14.97 -13.43 13.39
CA THR A 151 -13.51 -13.51 13.26
C THR A 151 -12.99 -12.56 12.19
N GLY A 152 -13.64 -12.50 11.03
CA GLY A 152 -13.31 -11.55 9.96
C GLY A 152 -13.46 -10.08 10.41
N MET A 153 -14.48 -9.77 11.21
CA MET A 153 -14.64 -8.45 11.83
C MET A 153 -13.54 -8.13 12.86
N GLY A 154 -13.17 -9.11 13.70
CA GLY A 154 -12.04 -8.98 14.63
C GLY A 154 -10.72 -8.71 13.91
N ALA A 155 -10.50 -9.37 12.76
CA ALA A 155 -9.34 -9.16 11.90
C ALA A 155 -9.27 -7.70 11.39
N VAL A 156 -10.39 -7.06 11.07
CA VAL A 156 -10.41 -5.63 10.70
C VAL A 156 -9.93 -4.74 11.84
N GLY A 157 -10.36 -5.01 13.08
CA GLY A 157 -9.90 -4.29 14.26
C GLY A 157 -8.38 -4.40 14.46
N LEU A 158 -7.86 -5.63 14.39
CA LEU A 158 -6.42 -5.90 14.50
C LEU A 158 -5.62 -5.26 13.38
N ALA A 159 -6.08 -5.36 12.13
CA ALA A 159 -5.46 -4.73 10.98
C ALA A 159 -5.38 -3.20 11.16
N THR A 160 -6.44 -2.58 11.68
CA THR A 160 -6.46 -1.13 11.95
C THR A 160 -5.45 -0.75 13.03
N GLY A 161 -5.33 -1.55 14.09
CA GLY A 161 -4.33 -1.37 15.15
C GLY A 161 -2.88 -1.52 14.65
N PHE A 162 -2.57 -2.59 13.92
CA PHE A 162 -1.23 -2.78 13.35
C PHE A 162 -0.86 -1.73 12.31
N ARG A 163 -1.84 -1.20 11.56
CA ARG A 163 -1.62 -0.07 10.66
C ARG A 163 -1.16 1.17 11.43
N TYR A 164 -1.77 1.45 12.59
CA TYR A 164 -1.33 2.54 13.47
C TYR A 164 0.12 2.32 13.94
N PHE A 165 0.46 1.11 14.40
CA PHE A 165 1.83 0.77 14.78
C PHE A 165 2.83 0.93 13.63
N SER A 166 2.48 0.48 12.42
CA SER A 166 3.30 0.66 11.23
C SER A 166 3.60 2.14 10.95
N GLN A 167 2.58 3.00 11.01
CA GLN A 167 2.73 4.44 10.82
C GLN A 167 3.56 5.09 11.94
N TYR A 168 3.38 4.68 13.19
CA TYR A 168 4.19 5.13 14.31
C TYR A 168 5.68 4.79 14.10
N CYS A 169 5.98 3.56 13.68
CA CYS A 169 7.34 3.13 13.38
C CYS A 169 7.97 3.93 12.22
N TYR A 170 7.21 4.19 11.14
CA TYR A 170 7.71 5.02 10.04
C TYR A 170 7.97 6.47 10.46
N ALA A 171 7.08 7.05 11.27
CA ALA A 171 7.26 8.42 11.77
C ALA A 171 8.47 8.56 12.70
N ARG A 172 8.88 7.48 13.38
CA ARG A 172 10.05 7.47 14.28
C ARG A 172 11.35 7.07 13.60
N SER A 173 11.32 6.64 12.34
CA SER A 173 12.52 6.23 11.62
C SER A 173 13.40 7.45 11.30
N PRO A 174 14.69 7.46 11.66
CA PRO A 174 15.63 8.49 11.20
C PRO A 174 15.73 8.51 9.67
N LEU A 175 15.85 9.70 9.09
CA LEU A 175 15.93 9.90 7.64
C LEU A 175 17.25 9.39 7.01
N ASP A 176 18.31 9.28 7.81
CA ASP A 176 19.68 9.15 7.30
C ASP A 176 20.29 7.74 7.48
N THR A 177 19.55 6.79 8.06
CA THR A 177 20.06 5.42 8.29
C THR A 177 19.25 4.38 7.52
N SER A 178 19.91 3.79 6.51
CA SER A 178 19.37 2.70 5.68
C SER A 178 18.91 1.49 6.52
N GLU A 179 19.55 1.25 7.67
CA GLU A 179 19.34 0.11 8.58
C GLU A 179 18.56 0.50 9.85
N SER A 180 17.58 1.40 9.75
CA SER A 180 16.74 1.76 10.90
C SER A 180 15.83 0.60 11.28
N ARG A 181 16.04 0.02 12.48
CA ARG A 181 15.17 -1.02 13.06
C ARG A 181 13.68 -0.63 13.06
N TRP A 182 13.39 0.67 13.19
CA TRP A 182 12.03 1.21 13.12
C TRP A 182 11.42 1.09 11.73
N ARG A 183 12.22 1.30 10.67
CA ARG A 183 11.76 1.13 9.29
C ARG A 183 11.41 -0.33 9.02
N THR A 184 12.28 -1.26 9.43
CA THR A 184 12.04 -2.70 9.30
C THR A 184 10.81 -3.13 10.10
N ALA A 185 10.66 -2.68 11.34
CA ALA A 185 9.48 -2.95 12.15
C ALA A 185 8.19 -2.42 11.49
N GLY A 186 8.24 -1.20 10.95
CA GLY A 186 7.12 -0.60 10.20
C GLY A 186 6.72 -1.43 8.99
N THR A 187 7.69 -1.96 8.24
CA THR A 187 7.46 -2.86 7.09
C THR A 187 6.87 -4.19 7.52
N ILE A 188 7.38 -4.80 8.59
CA ILE A 188 6.82 -6.05 9.14
C ILE A 188 5.36 -5.85 9.54
N PHE A 189 5.03 -4.80 10.30
CA PHE A 189 3.65 -4.50 10.66
C PHE A 189 2.76 -4.26 9.44
N ASN A 190 3.27 -3.59 8.41
CA ASN A 190 2.50 -3.37 7.18
C ASN A 190 2.18 -4.68 6.45
N ILE A 191 3.15 -5.60 6.36
CA ILE A 191 2.92 -6.94 5.78
C ILE A 191 1.90 -7.72 6.61
N LEU A 192 2.01 -7.67 7.94
CA LEU A 192 1.03 -8.30 8.84
C LEU A 192 -0.38 -7.76 8.61
N VAL A 193 -0.56 -6.45 8.44
CA VAL A 193 -1.85 -5.83 8.12
C VAL A 193 -2.43 -6.41 6.84
N ILE A 194 -1.63 -6.55 5.78
CA ILE A 194 -2.06 -7.12 4.49
C ILE A 194 -2.51 -8.57 4.69
N CYS A 195 -1.72 -9.39 5.38
CA CYS A 195 -2.06 -10.79 5.65
C CYS A 195 -3.35 -10.92 6.48
N ILE A 196 -3.51 -10.11 7.52
CA ILE A 196 -4.70 -10.11 8.38
C ILE A 196 -5.93 -9.69 7.56
N ALA A 197 -5.83 -8.63 6.75
CA ALA A 197 -6.94 -8.17 5.91
C ALA A 197 -7.37 -9.25 4.90
N LEU A 198 -6.42 -9.90 4.23
CA LEU A 198 -6.70 -11.01 3.31
C LEU A 198 -7.35 -12.19 4.03
N SER A 199 -6.88 -12.54 5.24
CA SER A 199 -7.50 -13.58 6.06
C SER A 199 -8.96 -13.25 6.42
N GLY A 200 -9.28 -11.98 6.64
CA GLY A 200 -10.65 -11.53 6.90
C GLY A 200 -11.57 -11.69 5.69
N PHE A 201 -11.08 -11.41 4.47
CA PHE A 201 -11.84 -11.70 3.24
C PHE A 201 -12.03 -13.20 3.03
N ALA A 202 -11.00 -14.01 3.29
CA ALA A 202 -11.11 -15.46 3.24
C ALA A 202 -12.14 -15.99 4.24
N ALA A 203 -12.15 -15.45 5.47
CA ALA A 203 -13.13 -15.79 6.50
C ALA A 203 -14.56 -15.46 6.07
N PHE A 204 -14.78 -14.34 5.38
CA PHE A 204 -16.09 -14.01 4.80
C PHE A 204 -16.54 -15.06 3.77
N CYS A 205 -15.66 -15.43 2.82
CA CYS A 205 -15.99 -16.44 1.82
C CYS A 205 -16.29 -17.81 2.44
N VAL A 206 -15.48 -18.25 3.40
CA VAL A 206 -15.68 -19.52 4.12
C VAL A 206 -16.96 -19.48 4.95
N GLY A 207 -17.21 -18.40 5.69
CA GLY A 207 -18.41 -18.21 6.48
C GLY A 207 -19.68 -18.23 5.63
N GLY A 208 -19.64 -17.58 4.47
CA GLY A 208 -20.71 -17.61 3.47
C GLY A 208 -20.97 -19.01 2.94
N ALA A 209 -19.93 -19.73 2.51
CA ALA A 209 -20.06 -21.10 2.00
C ALA A 209 -20.62 -22.07 3.05
N LYS A 210 -20.16 -21.97 4.30
CA LYS A 210 -20.66 -22.81 5.41
C LYS A 210 -22.12 -22.50 5.75
N THR A 211 -22.47 -21.23 5.80
CA THR A 211 -23.86 -20.79 6.03
C THR A 211 -24.79 -21.28 4.93
N TYR A 212 -24.37 -21.11 3.67
CA TYR A 212 -25.14 -21.57 2.52
C TYR A 212 -25.32 -23.08 2.52
N GLY A 213 -24.26 -23.84 2.81
CA GLY A 213 -24.31 -25.29 2.93
C GLY A 213 -25.26 -25.76 4.04
N ALA A 214 -25.27 -25.07 5.17
CA ALA A 214 -26.18 -25.37 6.28
C ALA A 214 -27.66 -25.21 5.89
N ILE A 215 -27.98 -24.16 5.12
CA ILE A 215 -29.36 -23.87 4.70
C ILE A 215 -29.82 -24.84 3.61
N THR A 216 -28.91 -25.24 2.71
CA THR A 216 -29.25 -26.06 1.54
C THR A 216 -29.13 -27.57 1.77
N SER A 217 -28.46 -28.01 2.85
CA SER A 217 -28.35 -29.42 3.20
C SER A 217 -29.44 -29.79 4.23
N PRO A 218 -30.58 -30.37 3.82
CA PRO A 218 -31.60 -30.79 4.76
C PRO A 218 -31.04 -31.86 5.69
N ALA A 219 -31.03 -31.59 7.00
CA ALA A 219 -30.74 -32.61 7.99
C ALA A 219 -31.77 -33.74 7.85
N LEU A 220 -31.32 -34.97 7.62
CA LEU A 220 -32.16 -36.16 7.70
C LEU A 220 -32.73 -36.23 9.13
N ARG A 221 -33.98 -35.79 9.32
CA ARG A 221 -34.69 -36.07 10.57
C ARG A 221 -34.79 -37.60 10.68
N PRO A 222 -34.24 -38.24 11.72
CA PRO A 222 -34.57 -39.62 11.99
C PRO A 222 -36.08 -39.66 12.22
N SER A 223 -36.81 -40.31 11.32
CA SER A 223 -38.22 -40.63 11.49
C SER A 223 -38.37 -41.36 12.81
N SER A 224 -38.90 -40.67 13.81
CA SER A 224 -39.30 -41.30 15.06
C SER A 224 -40.20 -42.47 14.73
N ILE A 225 -39.72 -43.64 15.10
CA ILE A 225 -40.41 -44.92 15.13
C ILE A 225 -41.86 -44.69 15.56
N THR A 226 -42.79 -45.09 14.70
CA THR A 226 -44.19 -45.33 15.03
C THR A 226 -44.23 -46.21 16.28
N SER A 227 -44.44 -45.61 17.45
CA SER A 227 -44.88 -46.36 18.62
C SER A 227 -46.28 -46.88 18.29
N GLU A 228 -46.39 -48.20 18.17
CA GLU A 228 -47.65 -48.93 18.15
C GLU A 228 -48.61 -48.34 19.19
N GLN A 229 -49.83 -48.00 18.75
CA GLN A 229 -50.97 -47.91 19.64
C GLN A 229 -51.15 -49.26 20.36
N PRO A 230 -51.20 -49.30 21.69
CA PRO A 230 -51.81 -50.43 22.36
C PRO A 230 -53.33 -50.27 22.21
N SER A 231 -53.91 -51.17 21.43
CA SER A 231 -55.35 -51.44 21.35
C SER A 231 -55.86 -51.98 22.70
N GLY A 232 -56.05 -51.09 23.66
CA GLY A 232 -56.70 -51.37 24.95
C GLY A 232 -58.20 -51.02 24.89
N HIS A 233 -58.99 -51.89 24.25
CA HIS A 233 -60.45 -51.81 24.30
C HIS A 233 -60.91 -52.39 25.65
N THR A 234 -61.10 -51.53 26.67
CA THR A 234 -61.79 -51.93 27.90
C THR A 234 -63.06 -51.10 28.05
N THR A 235 -64.18 -51.68 27.63
CA THR A 235 -65.52 -51.24 27.98
C THR A 235 -65.77 -51.56 29.46
N VAL A 236 -65.88 -50.55 30.31
CA VAL A 236 -66.54 -50.67 31.63
C VAL A 236 -67.82 -49.86 31.58
N ASN A 237 -68.93 -50.58 31.65
CA ASN A 237 -70.29 -50.08 31.63
C ASN A 237 -70.82 -49.97 33.07
N ILE A 238 -71.30 -48.76 33.41
CA ILE A 238 -72.41 -48.35 34.30
C ILE A 238 -72.73 -49.19 35.55
N GLY A 239 -72.77 -48.51 36.71
CA GLY A 239 -73.51 -48.94 37.89
C GLY A 239 -73.38 -48.00 39.10
N ASP A 240 -74.28 -47.03 39.19
CA ASP A 240 -74.94 -46.44 40.38
C ASP A 240 -74.19 -46.19 41.72
N SER A 241 -74.23 -44.94 42.19
CA SER A 241 -74.62 -44.53 43.57
C SER A 241 -74.43 -43.00 43.68
N VAL A 242 -75.46 -42.17 43.51
CA VAL A 242 -76.40 -41.69 44.55
C VAL A 242 -75.71 -40.93 45.71
N ALA A 243 -75.88 -39.61 45.62
CA ALA A 243 -76.32 -38.66 46.66
C ALA A 243 -75.34 -37.94 47.61
N HIS A 244 -75.75 -36.68 47.85
CA HIS A 244 -75.51 -35.82 49.04
C HIS A 244 -74.09 -35.21 49.15
N GLU A 245 -73.84 -33.94 49.48
CA GLU A 245 -74.61 -32.89 50.16
C GLU A 245 -73.78 -31.58 50.19
N GLY A 246 -74.43 -30.42 50.38
CA GLY A 246 -73.90 -29.24 51.08
C GLY A 246 -72.95 -28.30 50.30
N GLN A 247 -73.36 -27.12 49.80
CA GLN A 247 -73.59 -25.87 50.54
C GLN A 247 -72.53 -25.56 51.60
N LEU A 248 -71.71 -24.52 51.36
CA LEU A 248 -71.77 -23.26 52.14
C LEU A 248 -70.73 -22.24 51.63
N LYS A 249 -71.28 -21.10 51.21
CA LYS A 249 -70.81 -19.70 51.28
C LYS A 249 -69.31 -19.38 51.14
#